data_AF-A0A960LVJ6-F1
#
_entry.id   AF-A0A960LVJ6-F1
#
_cell.length_a   1.000
_cell.length_b   1.000
_cell.length_c   1.000
_cell.angle_alpha   90.00
_cell.angle_beta   90.00
_cell.angle_gamma   90.00
#
_symmetry.space_group_name_H-M   'P 1'
#
loop_
_entity.id
_entity.type
_entity.pdbx_description
1 polymer ?
#
loop_
_entity_poly.entity_id
_entity_poly.type
_entity_poly.pdbx_seq_one_letter_code
_entity_poly.pdbx_strand_id
1 'polypeptide(L)'
;MLNPPNSLSFLRAPLALLFIIDNTMMRVAIILLAMLTDCIDGYLARRYRYTSRFGAVLDPIMDKFFVYVALSVLVFESQMELWQAGTMLTRDCFLFIFMLYLGISGNWKTFQLRSIRWGKVTTASQFCILIAIVLKFPIPDFLYLFFILFGFLAFIELIQFSRRTVR
;
A
#
# COMPACT_ATOMS: atom_id res chain seq x y z
N MET A 1 -3.89 -11.32 22.09
CA MET A 1 -3.88 -10.09 22.92
C MET A 1 -3.72 -8.91 21.98
N LEU A 2 -4.73 -8.03 21.94
CA LEU A 2 -4.76 -6.83 21.09
C LEU A 2 -3.66 -5.86 21.57
N ASN A 3 -2.60 -5.68 20.78
CA ASN A 3 -1.62 -4.63 21.04
C ASN A 3 -2.12 -3.29 20.45
N PRO A 4 -1.73 -2.13 21.00
CA PRO A 4 -2.12 -0.80 20.49
C PRO A 4 -1.95 -0.60 18.97
N PRO A 5 -0.87 -1.10 18.31
CA PRO A 5 -0.73 -1.03 16.85
C PRO A 5 -1.78 -1.86 16.10
N ASN A 6 -2.17 -3.00 16.68
CA ASN A 6 -3.14 -3.91 16.07
C ASN A 6 -4.53 -3.25 15.99
N SER A 7 -4.90 -2.45 17.00
CA SER A 7 -6.16 -1.70 17.02
C SER A 7 -6.20 -0.59 15.98
N LEU A 8 -5.06 0.02 15.62
CA LEU A 8 -4.99 1.05 14.57
C LEU A 8 -5.20 0.44 13.18
N SER A 9 -4.63 -0.73 12.90
CA SER A 9 -4.86 -1.42 11.63
C SER A 9 -6.31 -1.89 11.47
N PHE A 10 -6.97 -2.26 12.57
CA PHE A 10 -8.42 -2.53 12.57
C PHE A 10 -9.26 -1.28 12.25
N LEU A 11 -8.76 -0.06 12.45
CA LEU A 11 -9.47 1.17 12.04
C LEU A 11 -9.51 1.35 10.53
N ARG A 12 -8.60 0.74 9.76
CA ARG A 12 -8.59 0.88 8.29
C ARG A 12 -9.78 0.18 7.62
N ALA A 13 -10.28 -0.91 8.20
CA ALA A 13 -11.47 -1.59 7.71
C ALA A 13 -12.76 -0.71 7.78
N PRO A 14 -13.13 -0.10 8.92
CA PRO A 14 -14.25 0.83 8.97
C PRO A 14 -13.97 2.11 8.16
N LEU A 15 -12.73 2.60 8.11
CA LEU A 15 -12.38 3.71 7.19
C LEU A 15 -12.65 3.37 5.72
N ALA A 16 -12.33 2.15 5.29
CA ALA A 16 -12.62 1.67 3.94
C ALA A 16 -14.14 1.63 3.67
N LEU A 17 -14.94 1.18 4.65
CA LEU A 17 -16.40 1.19 4.54
C LEU A 17 -16.96 2.62 4.50
N LEU A 18 -16.41 3.52 5.30
CA LEU A 18 -16.79 4.94 5.31
C LEU A 18 -16.44 5.64 3.99
N PHE A 19 -15.43 5.17 3.25
CA PHE A 19 -15.06 5.71 1.95
C PHE A 19 -16.16 5.53 0.88
N ILE A 20 -17.05 4.55 1.06
CA ILE A 20 -18.20 4.31 0.17
C ILE A 20 -19.17 5.49 0.20
N ILE A 21 -19.23 6.24 1.31
CA ILE A 21 -20.09 7.41 1.44
C ILE A 21 -19.64 8.47 0.44
N ASP A 22 -20.55 8.93 -0.42
CA ASP A 22 -20.30 9.96 -1.42
C ASP A 22 -20.23 11.35 -0.77
N ASN A 23 -19.08 11.63 -0.16
CA ASN A 23 -18.74 12.94 0.38
C ASN A 23 -17.24 13.20 0.17
N THR A 24 -16.93 14.12 -0.73
CA THR A 24 -15.55 14.47 -1.11
C THR A 24 -14.68 14.83 0.10
N MET A 25 -15.16 15.69 0.99
CA MET A 25 -14.38 16.14 2.16
C MET A 25 -14.10 14.98 3.12
N MET A 26 -15.09 14.12 3.32
CA MET A 26 -14.96 12.93 4.15
C MET A 26 -13.96 11.94 3.55
N ARG A 27 -14.03 11.68 2.24
CA ARG A 27 -13.08 10.80 1.55
C ARG A 27 -11.64 11.29 1.62
N VAL A 28 -11.41 12.59 1.43
CA VAL A 28 -10.07 13.19 1.62
C VAL A 28 -9.61 13.03 3.07
N ALA A 29 -10.46 13.33 4.05
CA ALA A 29 -10.13 13.15 5.46
C ALA A 29 -9.79 11.69 5.79
N ILE A 30 -10.53 10.73 5.25
CA ILE A 30 -10.29 9.29 5.41
C ILE A 30 -8.92 8.90 4.82
N ILE A 31 -8.60 9.36 3.61
CA ILE A 31 -7.29 9.08 2.99
C ILE A 31 -6.15 9.67 3.83
N LEU A 32 -6.29 10.92 4.29
CA LEU A 32 -5.29 11.56 5.15
C LEU A 32 -5.12 10.83 6.48
N LEU A 33 -6.21 10.38 7.11
CA LEU A 33 -6.16 9.59 8.33
C LEU A 33 -5.50 8.22 8.09
N ALA A 34 -5.76 7.56 6.96
CA ALA A 34 -5.08 6.32 6.59
C ALA A 34 -3.57 6.52 6.44
N MET A 35 -3.13 7.59 5.77
CA MET A 35 -1.70 7.93 5.64
C MET A 35 -1.05 8.26 6.99
N LEU A 36 -1.75 9.02 7.85
CA LEU A 36 -1.24 9.40 9.17
C LEU A 36 -1.12 8.20 10.10
N THR A 37 -2.13 7.32 10.11
CA THR A 37 -2.10 6.10 10.92
C THR A 37 -0.94 5.20 10.54
N ASP A 38 -0.66 5.03 9.23
CA ASP A 38 0.47 4.23 8.75
C ASP A 38 1.84 4.82 9.17
N CYS A 39 1.95 6.15 9.17
CA CYS A 39 3.14 6.84 9.67
C CYS A 39 3.32 6.66 11.19
N ILE A 40 2.24 6.74 11.95
CA ILE A 40 2.23 6.59 13.41
C ILE A 40 2.59 5.15 13.79
N ASP A 41 1.99 4.15 13.14
CA ASP A 41 2.28 2.73 13.35
C ASP A 41 3.77 2.43 13.07
N GLY A 42 4.29 2.95 11.97
CA GLY A 42 5.71 2.83 11.61
C GLY A 42 6.65 3.52 12.62
N TYR A 43 6.23 4.62 13.23
CA TYR A 43 6.99 5.32 14.27
C TYR A 43 6.96 4.56 15.61
N LEU A 44 5.77 4.12 16.05
CA LEU A 44 5.59 3.37 17.30
C LEU A 44 6.33 2.04 17.26
N ALA A 45 6.27 1.31 16.13
CA ALA A 45 6.98 0.05 15.96
C ALA A 45 8.50 0.20 16.12
N ARG A 46 9.08 1.30 15.59
CA ARG A 46 10.52 1.59 15.73
C ARG A 46 10.91 2.03 17.13
N ARG A 47 10.06 2.84 17.78
CA ARG A 47 10.36 3.44 19.09
C ARG A 47 10.22 2.44 20.23
N TYR A 48 9.22 1.55 20.18
CA TYR A 48 8.89 0.69 21.32
C TYR A 48 9.28 -0.78 21.14
N ARG A 49 9.86 -1.17 19.99
CA ARG A 49 10.22 -2.58 19.67
C ARG A 49 9.07 -3.59 19.87
N TYR A 50 7.82 -3.13 19.95
CA TYR A 50 6.65 -3.99 20.06
C TYR A 50 6.33 -4.58 18.68
N THR A 51 6.91 -5.73 18.36
CA THR A 51 6.58 -6.48 17.15
C THR A 51 5.78 -7.72 17.53
N SER A 52 4.44 -7.62 17.45
CA SER A 52 3.62 -8.85 17.42
C SER A 52 3.71 -9.45 16.04
N ARG A 53 4.03 -10.74 15.93
CA ARG A 53 4.08 -11.46 14.64
C ARG A 53 2.75 -11.39 13.88
N PHE A 54 1.63 -11.30 14.61
CA PHE A 54 0.30 -11.20 14.02
C PHE A 54 0.03 -9.80 13.44
N GLY A 55 0.33 -8.74 14.20
CA GLY A 55 0.14 -7.36 13.72
C GLY A 55 1.02 -7.04 12.51
N ALA A 56 2.28 -7.50 12.52
CA ALA A 56 3.19 -7.30 11.39
C ALA A 56 2.69 -7.89 10.05
N VAL A 57 1.81 -8.89 10.09
CA VAL A 57 1.18 -9.48 8.89
C VAL A 57 -0.17 -8.82 8.61
N LEU A 58 -0.90 -8.41 9.64
CA LEU A 58 -2.22 -7.79 9.50
C LEU A 58 -2.13 -6.35 8.95
N ASP A 59 -1.14 -5.57 9.35
CA ASP A 59 -0.99 -4.17 8.92
C ASP A 59 -0.89 -4.03 7.38
N PRO A 60 -0.02 -4.78 6.68
CA PRO A 60 0.06 -4.71 5.22
C PRO A 60 -1.18 -5.25 4.50
N ILE A 61 -1.92 -6.17 5.13
CA ILE A 61 -3.17 -6.70 4.57
C ILE A 61 -4.25 -5.62 4.64
N MET A 62 -4.40 -4.96 5.78
CA MET A 62 -5.40 -3.91 5.98
C MET A 62 -5.08 -2.66 5.14
N ASP A 63 -3.80 -2.36 4.93
CA ASP A 63 -3.38 -1.29 4.02
C ASP A 63 -3.84 -1.55 2.58
N LYS A 64 -3.55 -2.74 2.05
CA LYS A 64 -4.00 -3.13 0.70
C LYS A 64 -5.52 -3.20 0.59
N PHE A 65 -6.20 -3.67 1.64
CA PHE A 65 -7.65 -3.72 1.68
C PHE A 65 -8.28 -2.32 1.50
N PHE A 66 -7.78 -1.32 2.24
CA PHE A 66 -8.26 0.05 2.12
C PHE A 66 -8.09 0.58 0.68
N VAL A 67 -6.90 0.42 0.12
CA VAL A 67 -6.60 0.86 -1.25
C VAL A 67 -7.49 0.16 -2.28
N TYR A 68 -7.74 -1.14 -2.13
CA TYR A 68 -8.57 -1.90 -3.07
C TYR A 68 -10.03 -1.46 -3.01
N VAL A 69 -10.56 -1.20 -1.82
CA VAL A 69 -11.91 -0.66 -1.65
C VAL A 69 -11.99 0.74 -2.26
N ALA A 70 -11.02 1.62 -1.99
CA ALA A 70 -11.01 2.97 -2.54
C ALA A 70 -11.00 2.97 -4.08
N LEU A 71 -10.12 2.16 -4.70
CA LEU A 71 -10.08 2.02 -6.16
C LEU A 71 -11.38 1.45 -6.72
N SER A 72 -11.98 0.46 -6.05
CA SER A 72 -13.24 -0.15 -6.49
C SER A 72 -14.40 0.84 -6.48
N VAL A 73 -14.50 1.67 -5.43
CA VAL A 73 -15.50 2.74 -5.34
C VAL A 73 -15.31 3.76 -6.46
N LEU A 74 -14.08 4.22 -6.71
CA LEU A 74 -13.80 5.21 -7.76
C LEU A 74 -14.09 4.68 -9.17
N VAL A 75 -13.82 3.39 -9.43
CA VAL A 75 -14.18 2.73 -10.70
C VAL A 75 -15.69 2.60 -10.84
N PHE A 76 -16.39 2.19 -9.78
CA PHE A 76 -17.85 2.04 -9.80
C PHE A 76 -18.56 3.38 -10.05
N GLU A 77 -18.02 4.47 -9.52
CA GLU A 77 -18.54 5.83 -9.74
C GLU A 77 -18.08 6.47 -11.07
N SER A 78 -17.38 5.73 -11.92
CA SER A 78 -16.84 6.23 -13.19
C SER A 78 -15.91 7.45 -13.04
N GLN A 79 -15.30 7.63 -11.85
CA GLN A 79 -14.26 8.63 -11.62
C GLN A 79 -12.88 8.14 -12.07
N MET A 80 -12.75 6.83 -12.29
CA MET A 80 -11.54 6.16 -12.72
C MET A 80 -11.88 5.00 -13.65
N GLU A 81 -11.09 4.78 -14.69
CA GLU A 81 -11.28 3.64 -15.58
C GLU A 81 -10.67 2.36 -15.00
N LEU A 82 -11.22 1.20 -15.38
CA LEU A 82 -10.78 -0.10 -14.86
C LEU A 82 -9.29 -0.37 -15.14
N TRP A 83 -8.79 0.02 -16.32
CA TRP A 83 -7.38 -0.16 -16.65
C TRP A 83 -6.47 0.73 -15.79
N GLN A 84 -6.90 1.96 -15.46
CA GLN A 84 -6.16 2.87 -14.58
C GLN A 84 -6.02 2.23 -13.19
N ALA A 85 -7.11 1.70 -12.63
CA ALA A 85 -7.07 0.95 -11.36
C ALA A 85 -6.15 -0.28 -11.46
N GLY A 86 -6.23 -1.01 -12.58
CA GLY A 86 -5.38 -2.16 -12.86
C GLY A 86 -3.87 -1.83 -12.81
N THR A 87 -3.45 -0.68 -13.35
CA THR A 87 -2.04 -0.26 -13.31
C THR A 87 -1.52 -0.05 -11.88
N MET A 88 -2.35 0.51 -11.00
CA MET A 88 -1.99 0.73 -9.60
C MET A 88 -1.86 -0.60 -8.84
N LEU A 89 -2.76 -1.54 -9.11
CA LEU A 89 -2.74 -2.88 -8.52
C LEU A 89 -1.56 -3.72 -9.00
N THR A 90 -1.02 -3.47 -10.21
CA THR A 90 0.08 -4.26 -10.78
C THR A 90 1.35 -4.19 -9.91
N ARG A 91 1.58 -3.06 -9.22
CA ARG A 91 2.68 -2.90 -8.27
C ARG A 91 2.62 -3.94 -7.15
N ASP A 92 1.43 -4.21 -6.63
CA ASP A 92 1.25 -5.20 -5.56
C ASP A 92 1.47 -6.62 -6.07
N CYS A 93 1.09 -6.91 -7.32
CA CYS A 93 1.41 -8.18 -7.96
C CYS A 93 2.92 -8.42 -8.01
N PHE A 94 3.75 -7.41 -8.34
CA PHE A 94 5.20 -7.57 -8.32
C PHE A 94 5.75 -7.92 -6.92
N LEU A 95 5.22 -7.28 -5.87
CA LEU A 95 5.56 -7.62 -4.48
C LEU A 95 5.17 -9.06 -4.14
N PHE A 96 3.96 -9.51 -4.52
CA PHE A 96 3.52 -10.88 -4.29
C PHE A 96 4.38 -11.91 -5.03
N ILE A 97 4.73 -11.65 -6.30
CA ILE A 97 5.62 -12.51 -7.08
C ILE A 97 6.99 -12.62 -6.41
N PHE A 98 7.53 -11.50 -5.91
CA PHE A 98 8.81 -11.52 -5.19
C PHE A 98 8.74 -12.31 -3.88
N MET A 99 7.66 -12.16 -3.12
CA MET A 99 7.42 -12.94 -1.91
C MET A 99 7.34 -14.44 -2.22
N LEU A 100 6.64 -14.84 -3.28
CA LEU A 100 6.60 -16.23 -3.73
C LEU A 100 7.98 -16.75 -4.13
N TYR A 101 8.76 -15.95 -4.87
CA TYR A 101 10.15 -16.29 -5.22
C TYR A 101 11.02 -16.55 -3.99
N LEU A 102 10.92 -15.71 -2.94
CA LEU A 102 11.64 -15.92 -1.68
C LEU A 102 11.17 -17.15 -0.92
N GLY A 103 9.86 -17.43 -0.92
CA GLY A 103 9.27 -18.62 -0.31
C GLY A 103 9.79 -19.90 -0.93
N ILE A 104 9.83 -19.96 -2.27
CA ILE A 104 10.37 -21.11 -3.02
C ILE A 104 11.88 -21.25 -2.82
N SER A 105 12.61 -20.14 -2.73
CA SER A 105 14.07 -20.14 -2.57
C SER A 105 14.56 -20.47 -1.15
N GLY A 106 13.66 -20.71 -0.18
CA GLY A 106 14.01 -21.00 1.21
C GLY A 106 14.59 -19.81 2.01
N ASN A 107 14.76 -18.65 1.38
CA ASN A 107 15.38 -17.45 1.95
C ASN A 107 14.39 -16.56 2.74
N TRP A 108 13.16 -17.03 2.97
CA TRP A 108 12.11 -16.29 3.67
C TRP A 108 12.52 -15.80 5.06
N LYS A 109 13.26 -16.63 5.83
CA LYS A 109 13.66 -16.32 7.22
C LYS A 109 14.76 -15.26 7.32
N THR A 110 15.57 -15.11 6.28
CA THR A 110 16.74 -14.20 6.26
C THR A 110 16.36 -12.80 5.76
N PHE A 111 15.20 -12.66 5.11
CA PHE A 111 14.75 -11.41 4.53
C PHE A 111 13.88 -10.63 5.51
N GLN A 112 14.50 -9.74 6.29
CA GLN A 112 13.77 -8.62 6.85
C GLN A 112 13.40 -7.71 5.67
N LEU A 113 12.11 -7.53 5.39
CA LEU A 113 11.60 -6.60 4.38
C LEU A 113 12.10 -5.18 4.69
N ARG A 114 13.31 -4.87 4.24
CA ARG A 114 13.94 -3.58 4.43
C ARG A 114 13.25 -2.59 3.51
N SER A 115 13.10 -1.35 3.97
CA SER A 115 12.34 -0.36 3.21
C SER A 115 13.02 -0.05 1.87
N ILE A 116 12.37 -0.43 0.77
CA ILE A 116 12.78 -0.19 -0.62
C ILE A 116 12.49 1.29 -0.93
N ARG A 117 13.45 2.01 -1.53
CA ARG A 117 13.28 3.44 -1.79
C ARG A 117 12.20 3.68 -2.83
N TRP A 118 12.20 2.92 -3.93
CA TRP A 118 11.19 3.02 -4.99
C TRP A 118 9.81 2.55 -4.55
N GLY A 119 9.75 1.59 -3.61
CA GLY A 119 8.49 1.16 -3.00
C GLY A 119 7.77 2.27 -2.23
N LYS A 120 8.51 3.13 -1.51
CA LYS A 120 7.90 4.26 -0.80
C LYS A 120 7.38 5.36 -1.73
N VAL A 121 8.15 5.66 -2.78
CA VAL A 121 7.76 6.68 -3.76
C VAL A 121 6.46 6.28 -4.43
N THR A 122 6.35 5.02 -4.87
CA THR A 122 5.11 4.52 -5.49
C THR A 122 3.91 4.57 -4.56
N THR A 123 4.05 4.17 -3.28
CA THR A 123 2.95 4.27 -2.32
C THR A 123 2.54 5.72 -2.07
N ALA A 124 3.50 6.64 -1.90
CA ALA A 124 3.19 8.06 -1.71
C ALA A 124 2.46 8.65 -2.93
N SER A 125 2.96 8.36 -4.14
CA SER A 125 2.32 8.77 -5.40
C SER A 125 0.90 8.22 -5.54
N GLN A 126 0.66 6.98 -5.10
CA GLN A 126 -0.67 6.36 -5.13
C GLN A 126 -1.68 7.11 -4.28
N PHE A 127 -1.34 7.44 -3.04
CA PHE A 127 -2.21 8.22 -2.17
C PHE A 127 -2.44 9.64 -2.69
N CYS A 128 -1.42 10.29 -3.25
CA CYS A 128 -1.58 11.61 -3.88
C CYS A 128 -2.58 11.56 -5.04
N ILE A 129 -2.52 10.52 -5.88
CA ILE A 129 -3.45 10.35 -7.00
C ILE A 129 -4.87 10.05 -6.50
N LEU A 130 -5.03 9.21 -5.47
CA LEU A 130 -6.34 8.99 -4.85
C LEU A 130 -6.98 10.29 -4.36
N ILE A 131 -6.21 11.14 -3.66
CA ILE A 131 -6.70 12.46 -3.21
C ILE A 131 -7.09 13.32 -4.42
N ALA A 132 -6.25 13.36 -5.45
CA ALA A 132 -6.51 14.19 -6.62
C ALA A 132 -7.74 13.74 -7.41
N ILE A 133 -7.97 12.42 -7.58
CA ILE A 133 -9.19 11.87 -8.20
C ILE A 133 -10.42 12.23 -7.36
N VAL A 134 -10.37 12.06 -6.04
CA VAL A 134 -11.49 12.42 -5.14
C VAL A 134 -11.83 13.91 -5.22
N LEU A 135 -10.82 14.77 -5.38
CA LEU A 135 -10.97 16.21 -5.60
C LEU A 135 -11.37 16.57 -7.05
N LYS A 136 -11.60 15.58 -7.90
CA LYS A 136 -11.98 15.73 -9.32
C LYS A 136 -10.94 16.47 -10.15
N PHE A 137 -9.66 16.41 -9.77
CA PHE A 137 -8.59 16.89 -10.63
C PHE A 137 -8.37 15.93 -11.81
N PRO A 138 -8.27 16.45 -13.05
CA PRO A 138 -7.99 15.62 -14.20
C PRO A 138 -6.55 15.07 -14.11
N ILE A 139 -6.43 13.75 -14.08
CA ILE A 139 -5.13 13.06 -14.04
C ILE A 139 -4.80 12.54 -15.44
N PRO A 140 -3.69 12.98 -16.05
CA PRO A 140 -3.31 12.50 -17.37
C PRO A 140 -2.89 11.03 -17.35
N ASP A 141 -3.26 10.29 -18.39
CA ASP A 141 -3.14 8.82 -18.46
C ASP A 141 -1.73 8.27 -18.27
N PHE A 142 -0.71 9.01 -18.71
CA PHE A 142 0.68 8.60 -18.57
C PHE A 142 1.12 8.47 -17.10
N LEU A 143 0.45 9.16 -16.16
CA LEU A 143 0.75 9.03 -14.74
C LEU A 143 0.39 7.65 -14.19
N TYR A 144 -0.65 7.01 -14.73
CA TYR A 144 -1.03 5.66 -14.34
C TYR A 144 0.01 4.63 -14.83
N LEU A 145 0.57 4.84 -16.02
CA LEU A 145 1.63 3.99 -16.57
C LEU A 145 2.91 4.02 -15.74
N PHE A 146 3.19 5.12 -15.02
CA PHE A 146 4.31 5.18 -14.10
C PHE A 146 4.21 4.13 -12.98
N PHE A 147 3.02 3.71 -12.55
CA PHE A 147 2.90 2.65 -11.53
C PHE A 147 3.44 1.31 -12.00
N ILE A 148 3.26 0.97 -13.29
CA ILE A 148 3.84 -0.23 -13.88
C ILE A 148 5.36 -0.11 -13.88
N LEU A 149 5.89 1.02 -14.37
CA LEU A 149 7.33 1.24 -14.49
C LEU A 149 8.02 1.23 -13.12
N PHE A 150 7.54 2.02 -12.16
CA PHE A 150 8.13 2.04 -10.82
C PHE A 150 7.89 0.76 -10.04
N GLY A 151 6.75 0.07 -10.26
CA GLY A 151 6.51 -1.26 -9.70
C GLY A 151 7.54 -2.27 -10.19
N PHE A 152 7.87 -2.23 -11.48
CA PHE A 152 8.91 -3.06 -12.08
C PHE A 152 10.32 -2.67 -11.57
N LEU A 153 10.63 -1.38 -11.43
CA LEU A 153 11.90 -0.93 -10.84
C LEU A 153 12.04 -1.38 -9.37
N ALA A 154 10.97 -1.29 -8.58
CA ALA A 154 10.95 -1.79 -7.21
C ALA A 154 11.15 -3.31 -7.17
N PHE A 155 10.58 -4.04 -8.13
CA PHE A 155 10.80 -5.48 -8.28
C PHE A 155 12.27 -5.83 -8.59
N ILE A 156 12.91 -5.07 -9.49
CA ILE A 156 14.35 -5.22 -9.76
C ILE A 156 15.17 -4.91 -8.51
N GLU A 157 14.88 -3.82 -7.80
CA GLU A 157 15.58 -3.45 -6.55
C GLU A 157 15.46 -4.59 -5.52
N LEU A 158 14.28 -5.21 -5.42
CA LEU A 158 14.04 -6.37 -4.56
C LEU A 158 14.90 -7.59 -4.93
N ILE A 159 14.99 -7.93 -6.22
CA ILE A 159 15.83 -9.04 -6.71
C ILE A 159 17.32 -8.73 -6.48
N GLN A 160 17.75 -7.49 -6.73
CA GLN A 160 19.14 -7.11 -6.48
C GLN A 160 19.48 -7.18 -4.99
N PHE A 161 18.56 -6.74 -4.14
CA PHE A 161 18.73 -6.80 -2.69
C PHE A 161 18.76 -8.25 -2.18
N SER A 162 17.94 -9.15 -2.75
CA SER A 162 17.98 -10.58 -2.42
C SER A 162 19.31 -11.23 -2.76
N ARG A 163 19.88 -10.92 -3.93
CA ARG A 163 21.20 -11.43 -4.34
C ARG A 163 22.35 -10.91 -3.47
N ARG A 164 22.25 -9.69 -2.93
CA ARG A 164 23.30 -9.11 -2.06
C ARG A 164 23.29 -9.63 -0.63
N THR A 165 22.16 -10.14 -0.15
CA THR A 165 21.99 -10.60 1.24
C THR A 165 22.40 -12.07 1.43
N VAL A 166 22.51 -12.83 0.33
CA VAL A 166 22.89 -14.26 0.34
C VAL A 166 24.40 -14.47 0.16
N ARG A 167 25.18 -13.42 -0.11
CA ARG A 167 26.66 -13.43 -0.04
C ARG A 167 27.12 -12.91 1.31
#